data_AF-A0A382SXR2-F1
#
_entry.id   AF-A0A382SXR2-F1
#
_cell.length_a   1.000
_cell.length_b   1.000
_cell.length_c   1.000
_cell.angle_alpha   90.00
_cell.angle_beta   90.00
_cell.angle_gamma   90.00
#
_symmetry.space_group_name_H-M   'P 1'
#
loop_
_entity.id
_entity.type
_entity.pdbx_description
1 polymer ?
#
loop_
_entity_poly.entity_id
_entity_poly.type
_entity_poly.pdbx_seq_one_letter_code
_entity_poly.pdbx_strand_id
1 'polypeptide(L)'
;MRVTLIHAKDKIKWKGPWLYFGNSFMNMWYIKKSLSGNEISLTELINLESKNQRNHILYWLKLQREANNDSLYWWMSQLAGKNNCISEFYINLVKIFAFKEWLKKNNSRYQDVLVIYDDVFVMLSLYENIQSLVKIKHPKGWRIKYIKECYKYWIIGIKNFIEAIKVLLNQAYYAKRTKTNCQHCPSGEIYLIHQCLDDKSFIKSMPVSSRYFTFLPLWLEKKGKNVYSIPWLYNIKSPLISVYESLRNSKYIIPQDWLTIGDYISAIFKSIKSLNSIKSYIPYNGLDNI
;
A
#
# COMPACT_ATOMS: atom_id res chain seq x y z
N MET A 1 -27.10 21.45 10.29
CA MET A 1 -25.94 21.83 9.47
C MET A 1 -26.02 21.25 8.05
N ARG A 2 -25.42 21.91 7.06
CA ARG A 2 -25.23 21.43 5.68
C ARG A 2 -23.75 21.27 5.38
N VAL A 3 -23.38 20.17 4.72
CA VAL A 3 -22.01 19.91 4.29
C VAL A 3 -21.93 20.02 2.76
N THR A 4 -21.05 20.86 2.25
CA THR A 4 -20.77 20.96 0.81
C THR A 4 -19.48 20.20 0.50
N LEU A 5 -19.55 19.22 -0.39
CA LEU A 5 -18.37 18.45 -0.82
C LEU A 5 -17.83 19.05 -2.13
N ILE A 6 -16.54 19.38 -2.19
CA ILE A 6 -15.88 19.91 -3.40
C ILE A 6 -14.57 19.17 -3.64
N HIS A 7 -14.26 18.87 -4.89
CA HIS A 7 -13.00 18.25 -5.24
C HIS A 7 -11.88 19.29 -5.18
N ALA A 8 -10.71 18.93 -4.65
CA ALA A 8 -9.50 19.75 -4.55
C ALA A 8 -9.01 20.43 -5.84
N LYS A 9 -9.46 19.98 -7.02
CA LYS A 9 -9.08 20.52 -8.33
C LYS A 9 -10.07 21.54 -8.89
N ASP A 10 -11.23 21.68 -8.26
CA ASP A 10 -12.22 22.67 -8.68
C ASP A 10 -11.80 24.07 -8.23
N LYS A 11 -12.31 25.11 -8.90
CA LYS A 11 -12.14 26.48 -8.41
C LYS A 11 -13.00 26.67 -7.17
N ILE A 12 -12.37 27.00 -6.05
CA ILE A 12 -13.03 27.12 -4.74
C ILE A 12 -12.95 28.58 -4.28
N LYS A 13 -14.10 29.17 -3.98
CA LYS A 13 -14.21 30.42 -3.22
C LYS A 13 -15.15 30.18 -2.05
N TRP A 14 -14.62 30.30 -0.83
CA TRP A 14 -15.38 30.05 0.39
C TRP A 14 -14.89 30.95 1.53
N LYS A 15 -15.85 31.51 2.29
CA LYS A 15 -15.61 32.38 3.46
C LYS A 15 -16.00 31.72 4.79
N GLY A 16 -16.76 30.63 4.74
CA GLY A 16 -17.22 29.91 5.94
C GLY A 16 -16.17 28.92 6.46
N PRO A 17 -16.51 28.13 7.49
CA PRO A 17 -15.63 27.07 7.98
C PRO A 17 -15.39 26.01 6.89
N TRP A 18 -14.17 25.51 6.80
CA TRP A 18 -13.79 24.50 5.82
C TRP A 18 -12.86 23.45 6.41
N LEU A 19 -12.91 22.24 5.86
CA LEU A 19 -12.09 21.10 6.23
C LEU A 19 -11.44 20.51 4.98
N TYR A 20 -10.16 20.18 5.07
CA TYR A 20 -9.49 19.40 4.04
C TYR A 20 -9.47 17.91 4.40
N PHE A 21 -10.11 17.10 3.57
CA PHE A 21 -10.25 15.66 3.68
C PHE A 21 -9.45 14.97 2.57
N GLY A 22 -8.15 15.20 2.59
CA GLY A 22 -7.19 14.64 1.64
C GLY A 22 -5.92 14.16 2.32
N ASN A 23 -5.00 13.61 1.51
CA ASN A 23 -3.68 13.17 1.96
C ASN A 23 -2.56 14.02 1.35
N SER A 24 -2.86 14.88 0.36
CA SER A 24 -1.86 15.73 -0.29
C SER A 24 -1.63 17.05 0.44
N PHE A 25 -0.52 17.16 1.17
CA PHE A 25 -0.11 18.42 1.79
C PHE A 25 0.00 19.58 0.78
N MET A 26 0.52 19.30 -0.42
CA MET A 26 0.65 20.31 -1.47
C MET A 26 -0.71 20.84 -1.91
N ASN A 27 -1.69 19.96 -2.15
CA ASN A 27 -3.04 20.38 -2.52
C ASN A 27 -3.68 21.23 -1.42
N MET A 28 -3.59 20.76 -0.16
CA MET A 28 -4.07 21.50 1.01
C MET A 28 -3.50 22.92 1.06
N TRP A 29 -2.19 23.05 0.86
CA TRP A 29 -1.50 24.33 0.92
C TRP A 29 -1.96 25.30 -0.19
N TYR A 30 -2.10 24.81 -1.43
CA TYR A 30 -2.62 25.63 -2.54
C TYR A 30 -4.08 26.07 -2.31
N ILE A 31 -4.91 25.18 -1.77
CA ILE A 31 -6.30 25.49 -1.43
C ILE A 31 -6.35 26.53 -0.32
N LYS A 32 -5.53 26.39 0.72
CA LYS A 32 -5.47 27.31 1.86
C LYS A 32 -5.19 28.76 1.42
N LYS A 33 -4.37 28.96 0.38
CA LYS A 33 -4.11 30.29 -0.21
C LYS A 33 -5.34 30.91 -0.90
N SER A 34 -6.27 30.07 -1.35
CA SER A 34 -7.45 30.48 -2.12
C SER A 34 -8.69 30.72 -1.26
N LEU A 35 -8.64 30.32 0.02
CA LEU A 35 -9.74 30.37 0.96
C LEU A 35 -9.53 31.48 2.00
N SER A 36 -10.62 32.09 2.45
CA SER A 36 -10.60 33.16 3.47
C SER A 36 -11.33 32.78 4.76
N GLY A 37 -11.94 31.60 4.80
CA GLY A 37 -12.66 31.11 5.97
C GLY A 37 -11.79 30.35 6.97
N ASN A 38 -12.37 30.04 8.14
CA ASN A 38 -11.68 29.34 9.21
C ASN A 38 -11.45 27.85 8.87
N GLU A 39 -10.23 27.37 9.08
CA GLU A 39 -9.88 25.96 8.88
C GLU A 39 -10.30 25.13 10.11
N ILE A 40 -11.06 24.07 9.88
CA ILE A 40 -11.42 23.09 10.89
C ILE A 40 -10.26 22.09 10.99
N SER A 41 -9.59 22.07 12.14
CA SER A 41 -8.62 21.02 12.47
C SER A 41 -9.32 19.84 13.13
N LEU A 42 -9.09 18.63 12.60
CA LEU A 42 -9.55 17.37 13.21
C LEU A 42 -8.42 16.66 13.99
N THR A 43 -7.26 17.29 14.17
CA THR A 43 -6.05 16.61 14.68
C THR A 43 -6.27 15.88 16.00
N GLU A 44 -6.92 16.52 16.97
CA GLU A 44 -7.20 15.92 18.28
C GLU A 44 -8.18 14.76 18.17
N LEU A 45 -9.23 14.91 17.36
CA LEU A 45 -10.23 13.86 17.12
C LEU A 45 -9.63 12.69 16.34
N ILE A 46 -8.73 12.93 15.39
CA ILE A 46 -8.00 11.88 14.66
C ILE A 46 -7.13 11.09 15.64
N ASN A 47 -6.43 11.75 16.57
CA ASN A 47 -5.62 11.07 17.57
C ASN A 47 -6.46 10.22 18.53
N LEU A 48 -7.63 10.72 18.92
CA LEU A 48 -8.59 9.99 19.74
C LEU A 48 -9.14 8.77 18.99
N GLU A 49 -9.66 8.98 17.78
CA GLU A 49 -10.24 7.92 16.97
C GLU A 49 -9.22 6.88 16.51
N SER A 50 -7.95 7.28 16.30
CA SER A 50 -6.88 6.31 16.01
C SER A 50 -6.65 5.32 17.16
N LYS A 51 -6.93 5.72 18.41
CA LYS A 51 -6.89 4.79 19.55
C LYS A 51 -8.15 3.93 19.59
N ASN A 52 -9.32 4.54 19.40
CA ASN A 52 -10.61 3.85 19.45
C ASN A 52 -10.74 2.79 18.34
N GLN A 53 -10.35 3.13 17.12
CA GLN A 53 -10.54 2.29 15.94
C GLN A 53 -9.51 1.17 15.80
N ARG A 54 -8.40 1.21 16.56
CA ARG A 54 -7.31 0.24 16.43
C ARG A 54 -7.78 -1.21 16.62
N ASN A 55 -8.57 -1.47 17.66
CA ASN A 55 -9.03 -2.83 17.93
C ASN A 55 -10.11 -3.25 16.92
N HIS A 56 -10.95 -2.31 16.48
CA HIS A 56 -11.98 -2.56 15.48
C HIS A 56 -11.38 -2.93 14.12
N ILE A 57 -10.33 -2.24 13.66
CA ILE A 57 -9.65 -2.58 12.41
C ILE A 57 -8.93 -3.93 12.50
N LEU A 58 -8.28 -4.23 13.61
CA LEU A 58 -7.61 -5.52 13.79
C LEU A 58 -8.62 -6.68 13.82
N TYR A 59 -9.77 -6.46 14.46
CA TYR A 59 -10.86 -7.43 14.45
C TYR A 59 -11.46 -7.61 13.05
N TRP A 60 -11.73 -6.52 12.33
CA TRP A 60 -12.22 -6.59 10.95
C TRP A 60 -11.22 -7.31 10.03
N LEU A 61 -9.92 -7.03 10.14
CA LEU A 61 -8.87 -7.73 9.40
C LEU A 61 -8.80 -9.22 9.77
N LYS A 62 -9.03 -9.58 11.04
CA LYS A 62 -9.14 -10.99 11.47
C LYS A 62 -10.33 -11.69 10.80
N LEU A 63 -11.50 -11.06 10.75
CA LEU A 63 -12.67 -11.61 10.08
C LEU A 63 -12.45 -11.77 8.57
N GLN A 64 -11.84 -10.77 7.92
CA GLN A 64 -11.45 -10.85 6.51
C GLN A 64 -10.49 -12.01 6.27
N ARG A 65 -9.47 -12.18 7.12
CA ARG A 65 -8.52 -13.29 7.06
C ARG A 65 -9.21 -14.64 7.15
N GLU A 66 -10.10 -14.82 8.13
CA GLU A 66 -10.85 -16.07 8.34
C GLU A 66 -11.75 -16.38 7.16
N ALA A 67 -12.45 -15.37 6.61
CA ALA A 67 -13.27 -15.51 5.43
C ALA A 67 -12.49 -15.79 4.13
N ASN A 68 -11.19 -15.54 4.13
CA ASN A 68 -10.27 -15.93 3.06
C ASN A 68 -9.51 -17.23 3.36
N ASN A 69 -9.91 -17.97 4.41
CA ASN A 69 -9.29 -19.21 4.85
C ASN A 69 -7.77 -19.11 5.03
N ASP A 70 -7.29 -17.99 5.58
CA ASP A 70 -5.87 -17.71 5.76
C ASP A 70 -5.02 -17.87 4.48
N SER A 71 -5.65 -17.69 3.31
CA SER A 71 -4.97 -17.92 2.03
C SER A 71 -3.79 -16.98 1.82
N LEU A 72 -2.78 -17.47 1.10
CA LEU A 72 -1.63 -16.65 0.69
C LEU A 72 -2.08 -15.38 -0.08
N TYR A 73 -3.18 -15.45 -0.83
CA TYR A 73 -3.74 -14.32 -1.58
C TYR A 73 -4.22 -13.20 -0.67
N TRP A 74 -4.75 -13.51 0.51
CA TRP A 74 -5.08 -12.52 1.52
C TRP A 74 -3.81 -11.90 2.09
N TRP A 75 -2.86 -12.72 2.52
CA TRP A 75 -1.60 -12.26 3.14
C TRP A 75 -0.73 -11.41 2.20
N MET A 76 -0.86 -11.59 0.90
CA MET A 76 -0.19 -10.77 -0.11
C MET A 76 -0.91 -9.45 -0.43
N SER A 77 -2.09 -9.19 0.14
CA SER A 77 -2.80 -7.92 -0.02
C SER A 77 -2.15 -6.81 0.82
N GLN A 78 -2.29 -5.57 0.37
CA GLN A 78 -1.82 -4.40 1.14
C GLN A 78 -2.53 -4.26 2.50
N LEU A 79 -3.77 -4.76 2.62
CA LEU A 79 -4.55 -4.69 3.85
C LEU A 79 -4.11 -5.73 4.90
N ALA A 80 -3.62 -6.89 4.46
CA ALA A 80 -3.13 -7.92 5.38
C ALA A 80 -1.74 -7.60 5.95
N GLY A 81 -0.98 -6.73 5.29
CA GLY A 81 0.34 -6.31 5.76
C GLY A 81 0.26 -5.63 7.13
N LYS A 82 1.10 -6.06 8.09
CA LYS A 82 1.14 -5.49 9.46
C LYS A 82 1.53 -4.01 9.54
N ASN A 83 1.81 -3.35 8.41
CA ASN A 83 2.12 -1.92 8.36
C ASN A 83 0.86 -1.04 8.28
N ASN A 84 -0.20 -1.45 8.99
CA ASN A 84 -1.51 -0.77 9.01
C ASN A 84 -1.42 0.68 9.52
N CYS A 85 -0.37 1.02 10.29
CA CYS A 85 -0.09 2.39 10.71
C CYS A 85 0.25 3.36 9.56
N ILE A 86 0.54 2.84 8.35
CA ILE A 86 0.83 3.62 7.13
C ILE A 86 -0.25 3.38 6.06
N SER A 87 -1.26 2.54 6.34
CA SER A 87 -2.30 2.24 5.36
C SER A 87 -3.20 3.46 5.15
N GLU A 88 -3.28 3.96 3.92
CA GLU A 88 -4.19 5.05 3.55
C GLU A 88 -5.65 4.70 3.89
N PHE A 89 -6.00 3.41 3.80
CA PHE A 89 -7.29 2.89 4.22
C PHE A 89 -7.59 3.20 5.69
N TYR A 90 -6.67 2.84 6.59
CA TYR A 90 -6.84 3.08 8.02
C TYR A 90 -6.90 4.58 8.35
N ILE A 91 -6.04 5.37 7.72
CA ILE A 91 -6.01 6.83 7.90
C ILE A 91 -7.35 7.45 7.48
N ASN A 92 -7.88 7.07 6.32
CA ASN A 92 -9.17 7.57 5.82
C ASN A 92 -10.32 7.13 6.74
N LEU A 93 -10.30 5.88 7.21
CA LEU A 93 -11.29 5.37 8.16
C LEU A 93 -11.32 6.21 9.45
N VAL A 94 -10.15 6.44 10.06
CA VAL A 94 -10.04 7.26 11.28
C VAL A 94 -10.51 8.70 11.02
N LYS A 95 -10.17 9.29 9.87
CA LYS A 95 -10.66 10.64 9.50
C LYS A 95 -12.18 10.69 9.38
N ILE A 96 -12.82 9.65 8.85
CA ILE A 96 -14.29 9.58 8.74
C ILE A 96 -14.92 9.57 10.14
N PHE A 97 -14.43 8.71 11.05
CA PHE A 97 -14.91 8.67 12.44
C PHE A 97 -14.69 10.00 13.15
N ALA A 98 -13.50 10.59 13.04
CA ALA A 98 -13.17 11.88 13.64
C ALA A 98 -14.12 12.99 13.13
N PHE A 99 -14.44 12.97 11.84
CA PHE A 99 -15.39 13.92 11.27
C PHE A 99 -16.82 13.67 11.74
N LYS A 100 -17.29 12.41 11.82
CA LYS A 100 -18.60 12.08 12.40
C LYS A 100 -18.75 12.64 13.82
N GLU A 101 -17.73 12.45 14.66
CA GLU A 101 -17.73 12.99 16.02
C GLU A 101 -17.69 14.53 16.04
N TRP A 102 -16.93 15.15 15.14
CA TRP A 102 -16.92 16.61 15.00
C TRP A 102 -18.31 17.15 14.60
N LEU A 103 -18.97 16.51 13.64
CA LEU A 103 -20.31 16.87 13.17
C LEU A 103 -21.33 16.81 14.32
N LYS A 104 -21.31 15.73 15.12
CA LYS A 104 -22.19 15.57 16.29
C LYS A 104 -21.99 16.69 17.31
N LYS A 105 -20.73 17.04 17.61
CA LYS A 105 -20.39 18.09 18.59
C LYS A 105 -20.71 19.51 18.12
N ASN A 106 -20.78 19.76 16.80
CA ASN A 106 -20.89 21.11 16.24
C ASN A 106 -22.14 21.35 15.38
N ASN A 107 -23.13 20.44 15.39
CA ASN A 107 -24.30 20.53 14.50
C ASN A 107 -25.13 21.82 14.67
N SER A 108 -25.12 22.43 15.86
CA SER A 108 -25.78 23.71 16.17
C SER A 108 -24.91 24.94 15.93
N ARG A 109 -23.58 24.78 15.86
CA ARG A 109 -22.63 25.90 15.79
C ARG A 109 -22.45 26.45 14.38
N TYR A 110 -22.56 25.60 13.37
CA TYR A 110 -22.33 25.97 11.98
C TYR A 110 -23.55 25.64 11.12
N GLN A 111 -23.95 26.61 10.29
CA GLN A 111 -25.01 26.39 9.31
C GLN A 111 -24.49 25.58 8.12
N ASP A 112 -23.38 26.03 7.51
CA ASP A 112 -22.76 25.43 6.33
C ASP A 112 -21.26 25.19 6.56
N VAL A 113 -20.77 24.02 6.17
CA VAL A 113 -19.35 23.63 6.22
C VAL A 113 -18.90 23.14 4.85
N LEU A 114 -17.74 23.58 4.39
CA LEU A 114 -17.11 23.07 3.17
C LEU A 114 -16.14 21.94 3.50
N VAL A 115 -16.27 20.79 2.83
CA VAL A 115 -15.28 19.71 2.91
C VAL A 115 -14.66 19.51 1.53
N ILE A 116 -13.33 19.53 1.49
CA ILE A 116 -12.55 19.47 0.26
C ILE A 116 -11.83 18.14 0.21
N TYR A 117 -12.07 17.35 -0.83
CA TYR A 117 -11.53 16.00 -0.96
C TYR A 117 -10.56 15.88 -2.14
N ASP A 118 -9.55 15.02 -2.02
CA ASP A 118 -8.59 14.75 -3.10
C ASP A 118 -9.09 13.75 -4.14
N ASP A 119 -9.94 12.82 -3.69
CA ASP A 119 -10.29 11.59 -4.39
C ASP A 119 -11.78 11.30 -4.25
N VAL A 120 -12.42 10.86 -5.34
CA VAL A 120 -13.86 10.62 -5.40
C VAL A 120 -14.32 9.43 -4.57
N PHE A 121 -13.50 8.41 -4.38
CA PHE A 121 -13.83 7.27 -3.53
C PHE A 121 -13.87 7.69 -2.07
N VAL A 122 -12.94 8.55 -1.65
CA VAL A 122 -12.97 9.17 -0.32
C VAL A 122 -14.24 10.01 -0.14
N MET A 123 -14.65 10.76 -1.15
CA MET A 123 -15.91 11.52 -1.13
C MET A 123 -17.12 10.60 -0.97
N LEU A 124 -17.17 9.48 -1.69
CA LEU A 124 -18.26 8.51 -1.58
C LEU A 124 -18.30 7.84 -0.21
N SER A 125 -17.16 7.36 0.30
CA SER A 125 -17.08 6.79 1.65
C SER A 125 -17.49 7.82 2.72
N LEU A 126 -17.09 9.08 2.56
CA LEU A 126 -17.51 10.16 3.45
C LEU A 126 -19.03 10.38 3.38
N TYR A 127 -19.59 10.47 2.17
CA TYR A 127 -21.02 10.68 1.93
C TYR A 127 -21.87 9.60 2.60
N GLU A 128 -21.58 8.33 2.30
CA GLU A 128 -22.33 7.19 2.83
C GLU A 128 -22.37 7.18 4.35
N ASN A 129 -21.28 7.62 5.00
CA ASN A 129 -21.11 7.56 6.45
C ASN A 129 -21.59 8.81 7.22
N ILE A 130 -21.96 9.89 6.53
CA ILE A 130 -22.44 11.14 7.19
C ILE A 130 -23.81 11.61 6.70
N GLN A 131 -24.37 11.04 5.64
CA GLN A 131 -25.67 11.46 5.08
C GLN A 131 -26.84 11.33 6.07
N SER A 132 -26.75 10.40 7.02
CA SER A 132 -27.73 10.24 8.10
C SER A 132 -27.65 11.36 9.15
N LEU A 133 -26.51 12.06 9.26
CA LEU A 133 -26.25 13.09 10.28
C LEU A 133 -26.54 14.51 9.78
N VAL A 134 -26.31 14.77 8.48
CA VAL A 134 -26.34 16.14 7.92
C VAL A 134 -26.84 16.15 6.48
N LYS A 135 -27.38 17.31 6.05
CA LYS A 135 -27.76 17.52 4.64
C LYS A 135 -26.49 17.73 3.81
N ILE A 136 -26.29 16.93 2.77
CA ILE A 136 -25.09 17.01 1.92
C ILE A 136 -25.44 17.64 0.57
N LYS A 137 -24.59 18.58 0.13
CA LYS A 137 -24.64 19.16 -1.21
C LYS A 137 -23.52 18.55 -2.06
N HIS A 138 -23.92 17.79 -3.07
CA HIS A 138 -22.96 17.19 -4.01
C HIS A 138 -22.37 18.22 -4.98
N PRO A 139 -21.11 18.02 -5.40
CA PRO A 139 -20.54 18.79 -6.48
C PRO A 139 -21.20 18.39 -7.81
N LYS A 140 -21.49 19.37 -8.67
CA LYS A 140 -22.00 19.11 -10.02
C LYS A 140 -21.00 18.25 -10.79
N GLY A 141 -21.50 17.21 -11.48
CA GLY A 141 -20.66 16.33 -12.31
C GLY A 141 -19.80 15.31 -11.54
N TRP A 142 -20.08 15.05 -10.25
CA TRP A 142 -19.32 14.07 -9.47
C TRP A 142 -19.31 12.66 -10.09
N ARG A 143 -20.39 12.25 -10.76
CA ARG A 143 -20.45 10.95 -11.49
C ARG A 143 -19.45 10.88 -12.64
N ILE A 144 -19.24 11.98 -13.36
CA ILE A 144 -18.25 12.05 -14.44
C ILE A 144 -16.84 11.93 -13.85
N LYS A 145 -16.59 12.58 -12.70
CA LYS A 145 -15.31 12.46 -11.98
C LYS A 145 -15.08 11.04 -11.48
N TYR A 146 -16.12 10.41 -10.94
CA TYR A 146 -16.10 9.00 -10.53
C TYR A 146 -15.63 8.09 -11.67
N ILE A 147 -16.27 8.17 -12.84
CA ILE A 147 -15.89 7.37 -14.01
C ILE A 147 -14.45 7.66 -14.44
N LYS A 148 -14.04 8.95 -14.48
CA LYS A 148 -12.68 9.34 -14.85
C LYS A 148 -11.63 8.80 -13.88
N GLU A 149 -11.88 8.84 -12.58
CA GLU A 149 -10.97 8.32 -11.57
C GLU A 149 -10.93 6.80 -11.56
N CYS A 150 -12.08 6.12 -11.72
CA CYS A 150 -12.12 4.68 -11.95
C CYS A 150 -11.20 4.29 -13.13
N TYR A 151 -11.36 4.96 -14.27
CA TYR A 151 -10.55 4.70 -15.46
C TYR A 151 -9.06 4.98 -15.20
N LYS A 152 -8.73 6.07 -14.52
CA LYS A 152 -7.36 6.41 -14.12
C LYS A 152 -6.74 5.30 -13.26
N TYR A 153 -7.42 4.84 -12.21
CA TYR A 153 -6.89 3.79 -11.33
C TYR A 153 -6.79 2.44 -12.04
N TRP A 154 -7.73 2.12 -12.94
CA TRP A 154 -7.63 0.94 -13.81
C TRP A 154 -6.37 1.00 -14.69
N ILE A 155 -6.10 2.12 -15.37
CA ILE A 155 -4.87 2.26 -16.18
C ILE A 155 -3.62 2.14 -15.31
N ILE A 156 -3.59 2.81 -14.15
CA ILE A 156 -2.43 2.74 -13.24
C ILE A 156 -2.22 1.30 -12.78
N GLY A 157 -3.29 0.60 -12.39
CA GLY A 157 -3.26 -0.80 -12.00
C GLY A 157 -2.72 -1.71 -13.10
N ILE A 158 -3.24 -1.58 -14.33
CA ILE A 158 -2.76 -2.34 -15.51
C ILE A 158 -1.29 -2.04 -15.80
N LYS A 159 -0.88 -0.77 -15.79
CA LYS A 159 0.51 -0.37 -16.03
C LYS A 159 1.45 -0.98 -14.99
N ASN A 160 1.10 -0.86 -13.70
CA ASN A 160 1.89 -1.43 -12.61
C ASN A 160 1.96 -2.96 -12.70
N PHE A 161 0.86 -3.60 -13.10
CA PHE A 161 0.79 -5.04 -13.30
C PHE A 161 1.68 -5.52 -14.45
N ILE A 162 1.62 -4.86 -15.60
CA ILE A 162 2.50 -5.14 -16.74
C ILE A 162 3.97 -4.93 -16.35
N GLU A 163 4.29 -3.86 -15.62
CA GLU A 163 5.65 -3.60 -15.15
C GLU A 163 6.14 -4.71 -14.21
N ALA A 164 5.30 -5.16 -13.28
CA ALA A 164 5.63 -6.28 -12.40
C ALA A 164 5.89 -7.57 -13.19
N ILE A 165 5.08 -7.86 -14.21
CA ILE A 165 5.30 -9.01 -15.12
C ILE A 165 6.63 -8.87 -15.84
N LYS A 166 6.95 -7.69 -16.39
CA LYS A 166 8.23 -7.45 -17.08
C LYS A 166 9.42 -7.68 -16.15
N VAL A 167 9.36 -7.16 -14.93
CA VAL A 167 10.42 -7.38 -13.93
C VAL A 167 10.58 -8.86 -13.63
N LEU A 168 9.48 -9.57 -13.40
CA LEU A 168 9.48 -11.01 -13.11
C LEU A 168 10.08 -11.83 -14.26
N LEU A 169 9.65 -11.57 -15.50
CA LEU A 169 10.14 -12.26 -16.69
C LEU A 169 11.60 -11.94 -17.00
N ASN A 170 12.02 -10.68 -16.84
CA ASN A 170 13.41 -10.28 -17.01
C ASN A 170 14.31 -10.99 -15.99
N GLN A 171 13.90 -11.01 -14.71
CA GLN A 171 14.64 -11.74 -13.68
C GLN A 171 14.73 -13.23 -14.01
N ALA A 172 13.63 -13.86 -14.44
CA ALA A 172 13.62 -15.26 -14.85
C ALA A 172 14.55 -15.53 -16.02
N TYR A 173 14.52 -14.67 -17.05
CA TYR A 173 15.36 -14.79 -18.24
C TYR A 173 16.84 -14.71 -17.91
N TYR A 174 17.27 -13.68 -17.17
CA TYR A 174 18.68 -13.50 -16.83
C TYR A 174 19.20 -14.54 -15.83
N ALA A 175 18.36 -14.98 -14.88
CA ALA A 175 18.71 -16.09 -13.99
C ALA A 175 18.99 -17.37 -14.79
N LYS A 176 18.10 -17.73 -15.74
CA LYS A 176 18.27 -18.91 -16.59
C LYS A 176 19.45 -18.79 -17.55
N ARG A 177 19.68 -17.60 -18.12
CA ARG A 177 20.80 -17.34 -19.04
C ARG A 177 22.18 -17.48 -18.37
N THR A 178 22.27 -17.13 -17.09
CA THR A 178 23.52 -17.23 -16.30
C THR A 178 23.64 -18.55 -15.55
N LYS A 179 22.69 -19.48 -15.73
CA LYS A 179 22.70 -20.77 -15.04
C LYS A 179 23.88 -21.61 -15.55
N THR A 180 24.73 -22.04 -14.62
CA THR A 180 25.82 -22.98 -14.90
C THR A 180 25.34 -24.42 -14.74
N ASN A 181 25.96 -25.37 -15.45
CA ASN A 181 25.61 -26.80 -15.37
C ASN A 181 25.90 -27.43 -14.00
N CYS A 182 26.84 -26.86 -13.25
CA CYS A 182 27.18 -27.30 -11.89
C CYS A 182 26.53 -26.39 -10.86
N GLN A 183 25.30 -26.69 -10.46
CA GLN A 183 24.74 -26.12 -9.24
C GLN A 183 25.37 -26.86 -8.05
N HIS A 184 26.22 -26.19 -7.28
CA HIS A 184 26.67 -26.74 -6.00
C HIS A 184 25.47 -26.86 -5.06
N CYS A 185 24.90 -28.06 -4.98
CA CYS A 185 23.92 -28.37 -3.95
C CYS A 185 24.64 -28.35 -2.61
N PRO A 186 24.22 -27.49 -1.67
CA PRO A 186 24.85 -27.44 -0.37
C PRO A 186 24.59 -28.76 0.37
N SER A 187 25.62 -29.29 1.05
CA SER A 187 25.53 -30.48 1.89
C SER A 187 25.72 -30.11 3.37
N GLY A 188 25.12 -30.90 4.26
CA GLY A 188 25.20 -30.71 5.71
C GLY A 188 24.23 -29.66 6.27
N GLU A 189 24.50 -29.17 7.48
CA GLU A 189 23.72 -28.12 8.14
C GLU A 189 23.95 -26.77 7.44
N ILE A 190 22.86 -26.11 7.02
CA ILE A 190 22.91 -24.85 6.27
C ILE A 190 22.13 -23.76 7.01
N TYR A 191 22.75 -22.59 7.11
CA TYR A 191 22.13 -21.39 7.65
C TYR A 191 21.67 -20.53 6.47
N LEU A 192 20.36 -20.48 6.24
CA LEU A 192 19.76 -19.79 5.11
C LEU A 192 19.33 -18.37 5.48
N ILE A 193 19.80 -17.36 4.76
CA ILE A 193 19.52 -15.94 5.04
C ILE A 193 18.86 -15.28 3.84
N HIS A 194 17.68 -14.69 4.04
CA HIS A 194 17.07 -13.83 3.02
C HIS A 194 17.73 -12.45 3.05
N GLN A 195 18.31 -12.04 1.93
CA GLN A 195 19.03 -10.78 1.82
C GLN A 195 18.40 -9.86 0.80
N CYS A 196 17.92 -8.70 1.25
CA CYS A 196 17.47 -7.62 0.36
C CYS A 196 18.71 -6.89 -0.21
N LEU A 197 18.87 -6.96 -1.53
CA LEU A 197 20.02 -6.45 -2.27
C LEU A 197 19.60 -5.30 -3.17
N ASP A 198 20.42 -4.25 -3.22
CA ASP A 198 20.27 -3.13 -4.14
C ASP A 198 21.57 -2.92 -4.95
N ASP A 199 21.64 -1.88 -5.78
CA ASP A 199 22.85 -1.60 -6.57
C ASP A 199 24.12 -1.42 -5.71
N LYS A 200 23.99 -0.95 -4.46
CA LYS A 200 25.13 -0.79 -3.56
C LYS A 200 25.69 -2.13 -3.10
N SER A 201 24.86 -3.17 -3.05
CA SER A 201 25.28 -4.53 -2.73
C SER A 201 26.26 -5.13 -3.75
N PHE A 202 26.35 -4.57 -4.95
CA PHE A 202 27.18 -5.09 -6.06
C PHE A 202 28.41 -4.21 -6.38
N ILE A 203 28.75 -3.24 -5.52
CA ILE A 203 29.93 -2.40 -5.70
C ILE A 203 31.21 -3.22 -5.44
N LYS A 204 32.16 -3.15 -6.39
CA LYS A 204 33.27 -4.09 -6.69
C LYS A 204 34.34 -4.37 -5.61
N SER A 205 34.14 -4.12 -4.32
CA SER A 205 35.20 -4.27 -3.30
C SER A 205 34.84 -4.99 -2.02
N MET A 206 33.59 -5.47 -1.87
CA MET A 206 33.17 -6.20 -0.68
C MET A 206 32.31 -7.42 -1.04
N PRO A 207 32.30 -8.47 -0.19
CA PRO A 207 31.29 -9.52 -0.28
C PRO A 207 29.90 -8.89 -0.27
N VAL A 208 29.00 -9.45 -1.09
CA VAL A 208 27.63 -8.94 -1.28
C VAL A 208 26.97 -8.72 0.07
N SER A 209 26.71 -7.45 0.40
CA SER A 209 26.17 -7.06 1.70
C SER A 209 24.75 -6.53 1.56
N SER A 210 23.86 -7.00 2.43
CA SER A 210 22.45 -6.58 2.47
C SER A 210 22.27 -5.41 3.44
N ARG A 211 21.29 -4.54 3.19
CA ARG A 211 21.00 -3.41 4.10
C ARG A 211 20.50 -3.84 5.48
N TYR A 212 19.77 -4.96 5.57
CA TYR A 212 19.13 -5.40 6.81
C TYR A 212 20.02 -6.30 7.66
N PHE A 213 20.79 -7.18 7.01
CA PHE A 213 21.70 -8.12 7.65
C PHE A 213 23.11 -7.89 7.09
N THR A 214 23.73 -6.80 7.52
CA THR A 214 25.01 -6.31 6.98
C THR A 214 26.17 -7.24 7.32
N PHE A 215 26.32 -7.60 8.61
CA PHE A 215 27.44 -8.42 9.10
C PHE A 215 27.03 -9.85 9.49
N LEU A 216 25.74 -10.14 9.61
CA LEU A 216 25.25 -11.43 10.13
C LEU A 216 25.75 -12.65 9.32
N PRO A 217 25.69 -12.66 7.97
CA PRO A 217 26.21 -13.80 7.20
C PRO A 217 27.71 -14.00 7.46
N LEU A 218 28.51 -12.94 7.36
CA LEU A 218 29.96 -12.99 7.59
C LEU A 218 30.30 -13.41 9.03
N TRP A 219 29.51 -12.97 10.01
CA TRP A 219 29.70 -13.36 11.41
C TRP A 219 29.44 -14.85 11.63
N LEU A 220 28.38 -15.41 11.02
CA LEU A 220 28.09 -16.84 11.05
C LEU A 220 29.17 -17.66 10.35
N GLU A 221 29.64 -17.21 9.18
CA GLU A 221 30.74 -17.86 8.46
C GLU A 221 32.03 -17.88 9.30
N LYS A 222 32.36 -16.77 9.99
CA LYS A 222 33.49 -16.71 10.94
C LYS A 222 33.33 -17.66 12.13
N LYS A 223 32.11 -18.08 12.45
CA LYS A 223 31.82 -19.11 13.48
C LYS A 223 31.85 -20.54 12.91
N GLY A 224 32.33 -20.72 11.68
CA GLY A 224 32.43 -22.01 11.02
C GLY A 224 31.09 -22.55 10.50
N LYS A 225 30.05 -21.71 10.43
CA LYS A 225 28.74 -22.12 9.90
C LYS A 225 28.71 -22.05 8.38
N ASN A 226 28.02 -23.00 7.76
CA ASN A 226 27.80 -23.00 6.32
C ASN A 226 26.60 -22.12 5.95
N VAL A 227 26.87 -20.88 5.54
CA VAL A 227 25.83 -19.88 5.26
C VAL A 227 25.52 -19.82 3.77
N TYR A 228 24.24 -19.85 3.43
CA TYR A 228 23.73 -19.57 2.09
C TYR A 228 22.70 -18.47 2.15
N SER A 229 22.60 -17.70 1.06
CA SER A 229 21.67 -16.58 0.99
C SER A 229 20.65 -16.74 -0.12
N ILE A 230 19.42 -16.27 0.10
CA ILE A 230 18.42 -16.09 -0.97
C ILE A 230 18.39 -14.60 -1.32
N PRO A 231 18.63 -14.23 -2.59
CA PRO A 231 18.62 -12.85 -3.00
C PRO A 231 17.19 -12.34 -3.15
N TRP A 232 16.90 -11.21 -2.52
CA TRP A 232 15.73 -10.39 -2.79
C TRP A 232 16.22 -9.10 -3.47
N LEU A 233 16.16 -9.09 -4.80
CA LEU A 233 16.59 -7.95 -5.61
C LEU A 233 15.56 -6.80 -5.49
N TYR A 234 16.00 -5.67 -4.95
CA TYR A 234 15.18 -4.47 -4.75
C TYR A 234 15.85 -3.26 -5.41
N ASN A 235 15.13 -2.58 -6.30
CA ASN A 235 15.57 -1.34 -6.96
C ASN A 235 16.96 -1.47 -7.63
N ILE A 236 17.17 -2.56 -8.36
CA ILE A 236 18.39 -2.82 -9.15
C ILE A 236 18.30 -2.07 -10.47
N LYS A 237 19.25 -1.16 -10.72
CA LYS A 237 19.44 -0.48 -12.01
C LYS A 237 20.64 -1.04 -12.77
N SER A 238 21.55 -1.70 -12.08
CA SER A 238 22.70 -2.37 -12.68
C SER A 238 22.26 -3.43 -13.70
N PRO A 239 23.08 -3.75 -14.71
CA PRO A 239 22.76 -4.80 -15.66
C PRO A 239 22.48 -6.13 -14.95
N LEU A 240 21.31 -6.72 -15.21
CA LEU A 240 20.89 -7.96 -14.53
C LEU A 240 21.84 -9.12 -14.81
N ILE A 241 22.47 -9.16 -15.99
CA ILE A 241 23.47 -10.19 -16.31
C ILE A 241 24.64 -10.18 -15.32
N SER A 242 25.23 -9.01 -15.04
CA SER A 242 26.35 -8.89 -14.10
C SER A 242 25.92 -9.13 -12.65
N VAL A 243 24.68 -8.76 -12.31
CA VAL A 243 24.10 -9.04 -10.99
C VAL A 243 23.99 -10.54 -10.78
N TYR A 244 23.40 -11.26 -11.72
CA TYR A 244 23.28 -12.71 -11.60
C TYR A 244 24.64 -13.40 -11.63
N GLU A 245 25.57 -13.00 -12.51
CA GLU A 245 26.95 -13.52 -12.50
C GLU A 245 27.64 -13.35 -11.13
N SER A 246 27.48 -12.17 -10.50
CA SER A 246 27.99 -11.93 -9.15
C SER A 246 27.36 -12.85 -8.10
N LEU A 247 26.05 -13.09 -8.19
CA LEU A 247 25.34 -14.03 -7.32
C LEU A 247 25.79 -15.48 -7.55
N ARG A 248 26.05 -15.89 -8.80
CA ARG A 248 26.55 -17.23 -9.15
C ARG A 248 27.93 -17.51 -8.57
N ASN A 249 28.78 -16.49 -8.51
CA ASN A 249 30.12 -16.58 -7.94
C ASN A 249 30.13 -16.50 -6.40
N SER A 250 28.96 -16.42 -5.78
CA SER A 250 28.76 -16.27 -4.33
C SER A 250 27.85 -17.39 -3.80
N LYS A 251 27.73 -17.54 -2.47
CA LYS A 251 26.85 -18.55 -1.85
C LYS A 251 25.38 -18.14 -1.87
N TYR A 252 24.82 -17.90 -3.07
CA TYR A 252 23.40 -17.58 -3.25
C TYR A 252 22.63 -18.72 -3.90
N ILE A 253 21.44 -18.96 -3.36
CA ILE A 253 20.40 -19.82 -3.92
C ILE A 253 19.46 -18.92 -4.73
N ILE A 254 19.50 -19.00 -6.06
CA ILE A 254 18.70 -18.15 -6.97
C ILE A 254 17.36 -18.81 -7.29
N PRO A 255 16.24 -18.41 -6.67
CA PRO A 255 14.98 -19.16 -6.71
C PRO A 255 14.49 -19.46 -8.13
N GLN A 256 14.74 -18.55 -9.06
CA GLN A 256 14.33 -18.62 -10.47
C GLN A 256 14.86 -19.87 -11.20
N ASP A 257 15.92 -20.51 -10.69
CA ASP A 257 16.49 -21.73 -11.26
C ASP A 257 15.62 -22.97 -11.13
N TRP A 258 14.77 -22.98 -10.10
CA TRP A 258 13.86 -24.07 -9.77
C TRP A 258 12.44 -23.80 -10.26
N LEU A 259 12.19 -22.63 -10.85
CA LEU A 259 10.87 -22.24 -11.35
C LEU A 259 10.70 -22.59 -12.83
N THR A 260 9.60 -23.28 -13.12
CA THR A 260 9.14 -23.57 -14.48
C THR A 260 8.38 -22.40 -15.06
N ILE A 261 8.16 -22.39 -16.38
CA ILE A 261 7.30 -21.39 -17.04
C ILE A 261 5.86 -21.46 -16.47
N GLY A 262 5.39 -22.67 -16.14
CA GLY A 262 4.09 -22.89 -15.51
C GLY A 262 3.95 -22.18 -14.16
N ASP A 263 5.02 -22.10 -13.37
CA ASP A 263 5.01 -21.40 -12.09
C ASP A 263 4.82 -19.89 -12.26
N TYR A 264 5.46 -19.28 -13.26
CA TYR A 264 5.27 -17.86 -13.58
C TYR A 264 3.85 -17.56 -14.06
N ILE A 265 3.31 -18.38 -14.96
CA ILE A 265 1.93 -18.24 -15.43
C ILE A 265 0.95 -18.41 -14.26
N SER A 266 1.16 -19.42 -13.43
CA SER A 266 0.38 -19.66 -12.21
C SER A 266 0.43 -18.47 -11.26
N ALA A 267 1.60 -17.88 -11.03
CA ALA A 267 1.76 -16.69 -10.19
C ALA A 267 0.96 -15.48 -10.72
N ILE A 268 0.96 -15.26 -12.03
CA ILE A 268 0.17 -14.20 -12.68
C ILE A 268 -1.33 -14.43 -12.42
N PHE A 269 -1.86 -15.61 -12.68
CA PHE A 269 -3.29 -15.90 -12.41
C PHE A 269 -3.64 -15.84 -10.93
N LYS A 270 -2.74 -16.30 -10.06
CA LYS A 270 -2.87 -16.23 -8.60
C LYS A 270 -2.93 -14.79 -8.10
N SER A 271 -2.15 -13.89 -8.68
CA SER A 271 -2.22 -12.46 -8.33
C SER A 271 -3.58 -11.84 -8.68
N ILE A 272 -4.21 -12.25 -9.79
CA ILE A 272 -5.57 -11.81 -10.14
C ILE A 272 -6.58 -12.28 -9.07
N LYS A 273 -6.42 -13.50 -8.54
CA LYS A 273 -7.29 -13.99 -7.45
C LYS A 273 -7.22 -13.11 -6.19
N SER A 274 -6.07 -12.50 -5.90
CA SER A 274 -5.93 -11.61 -4.74
C SER A 274 -6.75 -10.31 -4.84
N LEU A 275 -7.23 -9.93 -6.03
CA LEU A 275 -8.13 -8.79 -6.19
C LEU A 275 -9.47 -9.01 -5.47
N ASN A 276 -9.88 -10.27 -5.31
CA ASN A 276 -11.14 -10.67 -4.67
C ASN A 276 -10.95 -11.09 -3.20
N SER A 277 -9.82 -10.70 -2.59
CA SER A 277 -9.51 -11.00 -1.20
C SER A 277 -10.31 -10.15 -0.21
N ILE A 278 -10.91 -9.03 -0.62
CA ILE A 278 -11.79 -8.25 0.29
C ILE A 278 -13.22 -8.79 0.17
N LYS A 279 -13.80 -9.18 1.31
CA LYS A 279 -15.19 -9.65 1.39
C LYS A 279 -16.10 -8.50 1.81
N SER A 280 -16.91 -8.01 0.87
CA SER A 280 -17.81 -6.87 1.09
C SER A 280 -18.93 -7.15 2.09
N TYR A 281 -19.31 -8.42 2.30
CA TYR A 281 -20.33 -8.80 3.26
C TYR A 281 -19.87 -8.73 4.73
N ILE A 282 -18.58 -8.47 4.99
CA ILE A 282 -18.05 -8.32 6.36
C ILE A 282 -18.08 -6.83 6.71
N PRO A 283 -19.08 -6.39 7.49
CA PRO A 283 -19.22 -4.98 7.83
C PRO A 283 -18.10 -4.55 8.78
N TYR A 284 -17.75 -3.27 8.71
CA TYR A 284 -16.90 -2.64 9.72
C TYR A 284 -17.79 -1.94 10.74
N ASN A 285 -17.58 -2.25 12.01
CA ASN A 285 -18.42 -1.71 13.07
C ASN A 285 -18.32 -0.17 13.13
N GLY A 286 -19.46 0.51 13.07
CA GLY A 286 -19.56 1.98 13.16
C GLY A 286 -19.53 2.75 11.83
N LEU A 287 -19.38 2.05 10.69
CA LEU A 287 -19.52 2.61 9.35
C LEU A 287 -20.63 1.87 8.58
N ASP A 288 -21.40 2.63 7.80
CA ASP A 288 -22.53 2.12 7.03
C ASP A 288 -22.06 1.42 5.75
N ASN A 289 -20.96 1.90 5.14
CA ASN A 289 -20.28 1.29 4.00
C ASN A 289 -18.76 1.59 4.04
N ILE A 290 -17.95 0.65 3.56
CA ILE A 290 -16.49 0.73 3.39
C ILE A 290 -16.13 0.58 1.91
#